data_AF-A0AAW9FS66-F1
#
_entry.id   AF-A0AAW9FS66-F1
#
_cell.length_a   1.000
_cell.length_b   1.000
_cell.length_c   1.000
_cell.angle_alpha   90.00
_cell.angle_beta   90.00
_cell.angle_gamma   90.00
#
_symmetry.space_group_name_H-M   'P 1'
#
loop_
_entity.id
_entity.type
_entity.pdbx_description
1 polymer ?
#
loop_
_entity_poly.entity_id
_entity_poly.type
_entity_poly.pdbx_seq_one_letter_code
_entity_poly.pdbx_strand_id
1 'polypeptide(L)'
;MLENQLAQTKTNEVALQAEDMRIKMQNFTQILNKEPMSGIDLTPDKKAKTINISHIEMTLDEMFFGAWSTENFKWTVIQNEVVGSLELVVMHPVTGMMIRRTGAASIIIQVDKVPDEIKNNSKARNIHALSPENKKPNALDMGFPKLKAECTKNAAQSLGKVFGRDLNRGEKADIFNPLLKKEALKEKNTITKPEMP
;
A
#
# COMPACT_ATOMS: atom_id res chain seq x y z
N MET A 1 26.55 -46.81 -2.45
CA MET A 1 26.32 -46.26 -1.10
C MET A 1 26.62 -44.77 -0.99
N LEU A 2 27.71 -44.27 -1.59
CA LEU A 2 28.10 -42.85 -1.57
C LEU A 2 27.10 -41.91 -2.29
N GLU A 3 26.53 -42.34 -3.42
CA GLU A 3 25.57 -41.54 -4.20
C GLU A 3 24.23 -41.31 -3.46
N ASN A 4 23.75 -42.32 -2.70
CA ASN A 4 22.53 -42.18 -1.90
C ASN A 4 22.73 -41.22 -0.71
N GLN A 5 23.92 -41.17 -0.12
CA GLN A 5 24.25 -40.21 0.93
C GLN A 5 24.30 -38.78 0.36
N LEU A 6 24.97 -38.57 -0.77
CA LEU A 6 25.03 -37.26 -1.44
C LEU A 6 23.64 -36.74 -1.87
N ALA A 7 22.78 -37.62 -2.38
CA ALA A 7 21.40 -37.27 -2.73
C ALA A 7 20.56 -36.90 -1.51
N GLN A 8 20.70 -37.64 -0.39
CA GLN A 8 20.02 -37.34 0.86
C GLN A 8 20.50 -36.01 1.48
N THR A 9 21.81 -35.74 1.47
CA THR A 9 22.36 -34.48 1.99
C THR A 9 21.86 -33.27 1.20
N LYS A 10 21.88 -33.33 -0.15
CA LYS A 10 21.34 -32.26 -1.00
C LYS A 10 19.84 -32.05 -0.80
N THR A 11 19.06 -33.12 -0.63
CA THR A 11 17.62 -33.03 -0.40
C THR A 11 17.31 -32.36 0.95
N ASN A 12 18.08 -32.68 1.99
CA ASN A 12 17.93 -32.09 3.32
C ASN A 12 18.32 -30.60 3.34
N GLU A 13 19.39 -30.21 2.65
CA GLU A 13 19.80 -28.80 2.52
C GLU A 13 18.73 -27.95 1.81
N VAL A 14 18.17 -28.46 0.71
CA VAL A 14 17.09 -27.78 -0.03
C VAL A 14 15.84 -27.64 0.83
N ALA A 15 15.47 -28.67 1.60
CA ALA A 15 14.33 -28.61 2.52
C ALA A 15 14.53 -27.58 3.65
N LEU A 16 15.74 -27.51 4.21
CA LEU A 16 16.10 -26.52 5.24
C LEU A 16 16.06 -25.08 4.71
N GLN A 17 16.56 -24.86 3.49
CA GLN A 17 16.49 -23.56 2.80
C GLN A 17 15.07 -23.13 2.49
N ALA A 18 14.23 -24.06 2.00
CA ALA A 18 12.82 -23.79 1.73
C ALA A 18 12.05 -23.40 3.01
N GLU A 19 12.29 -24.11 4.12
CA GLU A 19 11.66 -23.77 5.40
C GLU A 19 12.12 -22.40 5.92
N ASP A 20 13.41 -22.08 5.79
CA ASP A 20 13.94 -20.77 6.14
C ASP A 20 13.28 -19.63 5.34
N MET A 21 13.07 -19.85 4.05
CA MET A 21 12.38 -18.90 3.18
C MET A 21 10.91 -18.71 3.60
N ARG A 22 10.18 -19.79 3.91
CA ARG A 22 8.78 -19.70 4.37
C ARG A 22 8.66 -18.88 5.65
N ILE A 23 9.56 -19.10 6.60
CA ILE A 23 9.62 -18.34 7.86
C ILE A 23 9.88 -16.85 7.57
N LYS A 24 10.88 -16.53 6.75
CA LYS A 24 11.19 -15.14 6.38
C LYS A 24 10.02 -14.45 5.68
N MET A 25 9.34 -15.14 4.76
CA MET A 25 8.14 -14.63 4.08
C MET A 25 6.99 -14.37 5.05
N GLN A 26 6.74 -15.29 5.98
CA GLN A 26 5.71 -15.10 7.00
C GLN A 26 6.05 -13.91 7.90
N ASN A 27 7.29 -13.78 8.35
CA ASN A 27 7.72 -12.66 9.18
C ASN A 27 7.55 -11.32 8.46
N PHE A 28 7.92 -11.24 7.18
CA PHE A 28 7.68 -10.04 6.38
C PHE A 28 6.19 -9.73 6.24
N THR A 29 5.37 -10.75 5.98
CA THR A 29 3.91 -10.61 5.91
C THR A 29 3.31 -10.16 7.24
N GLN A 30 3.84 -10.63 8.38
CA GLN A 30 3.44 -10.16 9.70
C GLN A 30 3.73 -8.66 9.88
N ILE A 31 4.90 -8.19 9.43
CA ILE A 31 5.26 -6.77 9.51
C ILE A 31 4.31 -5.93 8.65
N LEU A 32 4.01 -6.35 7.41
CA LEU A 32 3.04 -5.68 6.55
C LEU A 32 1.63 -5.59 7.15
N ASN A 33 1.26 -6.54 8.01
CA ASN A 33 -0.05 -6.58 8.67
C ASN A 33 -0.07 -5.94 10.06
N LYS A 34 0.95 -5.16 10.43
CA LYS A 34 0.88 -4.27 11.60
C LYS A 34 0.10 -3.01 11.28
N GLU A 35 -0.52 -2.42 12.29
CA GLU A 35 -1.14 -1.10 12.17
C GLU A 35 -0.09 -0.02 11.87
N PRO A 36 -0.45 1.03 11.10
CA PRO A 36 0.44 2.15 10.86
C PRO A 36 0.78 2.86 12.18
N MET A 37 2.07 3.13 12.42
CA MET A 37 2.53 3.76 13.66
C MET A 37 2.23 5.26 13.71
N SER A 38 2.21 5.93 12.56
CA SER A 38 2.07 7.38 12.44
C SER A 38 1.47 7.78 11.09
N GLY A 39 1.24 9.09 10.90
CA GLY A 39 0.78 9.64 9.62
C GLY A 39 -0.70 9.47 9.32
N ILE A 40 -1.49 9.08 10.33
CA ILE A 40 -2.94 8.95 10.23
C ILE A 40 -3.59 10.29 10.54
N ASP A 41 -4.26 10.85 9.53
CA ASP A 41 -5.06 12.06 9.67
C ASP A 41 -6.54 11.77 9.39
N LEU A 42 -7.40 12.71 9.80
CA LEU A 42 -8.77 12.75 9.31
C LEU A 42 -8.80 13.33 7.90
N THR A 43 -9.66 12.75 7.07
CA THR A 43 -10.05 13.33 5.79
C THR A 43 -10.62 14.75 5.98
N PRO A 44 -10.58 15.62 4.95
CA PRO A 44 -11.04 17.01 5.08
C PRO A 44 -12.49 17.15 5.56
N ASP A 45 -13.34 16.18 5.28
CA ASP A 45 -14.74 16.14 5.74
C ASP A 45 -14.92 15.53 7.15
N LYS A 46 -13.82 15.06 7.75
CA LYS A 46 -13.71 14.40 9.06
C LYS A 46 -14.50 13.09 9.18
N LYS A 47 -14.90 12.47 8.07
CA LYS A 47 -15.72 11.24 8.09
C LYS A 47 -14.90 9.96 8.05
N ALA A 48 -13.71 10.02 7.47
CA ALA A 48 -12.80 8.89 7.35
C ALA A 48 -11.38 9.25 7.79
N LYS A 49 -10.57 8.24 8.05
CA LYS A 49 -9.13 8.39 8.26
C LYS A 49 -8.37 8.20 6.94
N THR A 50 -7.20 8.80 6.82
CA THR A 50 -6.29 8.63 5.69
C THR A 50 -4.84 8.63 6.15
N ILE A 51 -3.94 8.03 5.37
CA ILE A 51 -2.49 8.12 5.61
C ILE A 51 -1.91 9.12 4.62
N ASN A 52 -1.04 10.01 5.11
CA ASN A 52 -0.38 10.99 4.26
C ASN A 52 0.58 10.33 3.25
N ILE A 53 0.67 10.90 2.04
CA ILE A 53 1.51 10.34 0.97
C ILE A 53 2.97 10.21 1.40
N SER A 54 3.52 11.21 2.10
CA SER A 54 4.90 11.17 2.60
C SER A 54 5.16 9.99 3.56
N HIS A 55 4.17 9.59 4.36
CA HIS A 55 4.31 8.41 5.23
C HIS A 55 4.25 7.12 4.42
N ILE A 56 3.38 7.04 3.40
CA ILE A 56 3.33 5.90 2.49
C ILE A 56 4.66 5.72 1.76
N GLU A 57 5.23 6.79 1.20
CA GLU A 57 6.50 6.75 0.48
C GLU A 57 7.65 6.34 1.40
N MET A 58 7.73 6.91 2.60
CA MET A 58 8.75 6.52 3.59
C MET A 58 8.60 5.05 4.02
N THR A 59 7.37 4.58 4.26
CA THR A 59 7.14 3.17 4.60
C THR A 59 7.49 2.25 3.42
N LEU A 60 7.28 2.67 2.18
CA LEU A 60 7.74 1.91 1.01
C LEU A 60 9.27 1.84 0.96
N ASP A 61 9.96 2.94 1.23
CA ASP A 61 11.42 3.00 1.31
C ASP A 61 11.96 2.06 2.40
N GLU A 62 11.38 2.11 3.59
CA GLU A 62 11.79 1.27 4.73
C GLU A 62 11.51 -0.22 4.49
N MET A 63 10.31 -0.56 4.00
CA MET A 63 9.88 -1.95 3.86
C MET A 63 10.49 -2.67 2.66
N PHE A 64 10.78 -1.92 1.59
CA PHE A 64 11.28 -2.47 0.32
C PHE A 64 12.68 -1.95 -0.02
N PHE A 65 13.39 -1.31 0.92
CA PHE A 65 14.75 -0.79 0.73
C PHE A 65 14.88 0.15 -0.47
N GLY A 66 13.89 1.01 -0.69
CA GLY A 66 13.80 1.90 -1.85
C GLY A 66 13.55 1.19 -3.19
N ALA A 67 13.38 -0.14 -3.21
CA ALA A 67 13.13 -0.91 -4.42
C ALA A 67 11.64 -0.89 -4.81
N TRP A 68 11.12 0.31 -5.07
CA TRP A 68 9.77 0.52 -5.56
C TRP A 68 9.70 1.60 -6.64
N SER A 69 8.68 1.53 -7.47
CA SER A 69 8.41 2.51 -8.53
C SER A 69 6.91 2.62 -8.80
N THR A 70 6.51 3.70 -9.48
CA THR A 70 5.18 3.82 -10.07
C THR A 70 5.30 3.74 -11.59
N GLU A 71 4.47 2.89 -12.19
CA GLU A 71 4.43 2.65 -13.63
C GLU A 71 3.01 2.87 -14.15
N ASN A 72 2.87 3.03 -15.48
CA ASN A 72 1.58 3.00 -16.16
C ASN A 72 0.53 3.99 -15.61
N PHE A 73 0.95 5.19 -15.21
CA PHE A 73 0.00 6.22 -14.78
C PHE A 73 -0.86 6.67 -15.97
N LYS A 74 -2.13 6.31 -15.93
CA LYS A 74 -3.16 6.62 -16.92
C LYS A 74 -4.24 7.44 -16.26
N TRP A 75 -4.83 8.34 -17.03
CA TRP A 75 -5.91 9.19 -16.55
C TRP A 75 -6.88 9.51 -17.68
N THR A 76 -8.10 9.85 -17.28
CA THR A 76 -9.13 10.38 -18.17
C THR A 76 -9.96 11.42 -17.43
N VAL A 77 -10.51 12.36 -18.18
CA VAL A 77 -11.44 13.37 -17.65
C VAL A 77 -12.85 12.85 -17.85
N ILE A 78 -13.64 12.82 -16.77
CA ILE A 78 -15.05 12.45 -16.79
C ILE A 78 -15.82 13.61 -16.16
N GLN A 79 -16.55 14.37 -17.00
CA GLN A 79 -17.25 15.58 -16.57
C GLN A 79 -16.30 16.56 -15.85
N ASN A 80 -16.59 16.93 -14.60
CA ASN A 80 -15.77 17.83 -13.78
C ASN A 80 -14.80 17.06 -12.86
N GLU A 81 -14.41 15.85 -13.24
CA GLU A 81 -13.51 15.00 -12.47
C GLU A 81 -12.36 14.50 -13.35
N VAL A 82 -11.21 14.27 -12.70
CA VAL A 82 -10.11 13.53 -13.30
C VAL A 82 -10.01 12.20 -12.58
N VAL A 83 -10.13 11.11 -13.32
CA VAL A 83 -9.99 9.75 -12.82
C VAL A 83 -8.64 9.21 -13.29
N GLY A 84 -7.91 8.55 -12.40
CA GLY A 84 -6.58 8.03 -12.67
C GLY A 84 -6.37 6.64 -12.12
N SER A 85 -5.40 5.96 -12.69
CA SER A 85 -4.87 4.70 -12.19
C SER A 85 -3.38 4.60 -12.44
N LEU A 86 -2.64 3.97 -11.54
CA LEU A 86 -1.24 3.58 -11.75
C LEU A 86 -0.97 2.19 -11.20
N GLU A 87 0.18 1.65 -11.56
CA GLU A 87 0.74 0.45 -10.96
C GLU A 87 1.85 0.84 -9.99
N LEU A 88 1.72 0.44 -8.73
CA LEU A 88 2.82 0.39 -7.79
C LEU A 88 3.55 -0.94 -7.99
N VAL A 89 4.85 -0.85 -8.24
CA VAL A 89 5.72 -2.00 -8.43
C VAL A 89 6.73 -2.02 -7.29
N VAL A 90 6.83 -3.13 -6.56
CA VAL A 90 7.80 -3.30 -5.47
C VAL A 90 8.54 -4.62 -5.62
N MET A 91 9.81 -4.67 -5.26
CA MET A 91 10.56 -5.92 -5.17
C MET A 91 10.42 -6.53 -3.77
N HIS A 92 9.85 -7.72 -3.66
CA HIS A 92 9.70 -8.39 -2.36
C HIS A 92 11.10 -8.65 -1.76
N PRO A 93 11.42 -8.15 -0.55
CA PRO A 93 12.79 -8.16 -0.03
C PRO A 93 13.31 -9.57 0.30
N VAL A 94 12.42 -10.50 0.64
CA VAL A 94 12.79 -11.90 0.91
C VAL A 94 12.93 -12.74 -0.35
N THR A 95 12.02 -12.63 -1.32
CA THR A 95 11.95 -13.55 -2.47
C THR A 95 12.56 -12.97 -3.75
N GLY A 96 12.81 -11.66 -3.81
CA GLY A 96 13.24 -10.95 -5.02
C GLY A 96 12.15 -10.84 -6.09
N MET A 97 10.94 -11.34 -5.84
CA MET A 97 9.85 -11.29 -6.81
C MET A 97 9.26 -9.89 -6.93
N MET A 98 8.91 -9.49 -8.14
CA MET A 98 8.21 -8.24 -8.39
C MET A 98 6.73 -8.40 -8.04
N ILE A 99 6.22 -7.50 -7.20
CA ILE A 99 4.82 -7.39 -6.85
C ILE A 99 4.27 -6.15 -7.55
N ARG A 100 3.17 -6.33 -8.28
CA ARG A 100 2.43 -5.23 -8.93
C ARG A 100 1.08 -5.06 -8.27
N ARG A 101 0.71 -3.82 -7.96
CA ARG A 101 -0.59 -3.45 -7.40
C ARG A 101 -1.15 -2.24 -8.11
N THR A 102 -2.38 -2.35 -8.58
CA THR A 102 -3.09 -1.24 -9.19
C THR A 102 -3.70 -0.37 -8.10
N GLY A 103 -3.49 0.93 -8.20
CA GLY A 103 -4.22 1.92 -7.44
C GLY A 103 -5.04 2.79 -8.36
N ALA A 104 -6.25 3.12 -7.94
CA ALA A 104 -7.16 3.99 -8.66
C ALA A 104 -7.72 5.06 -7.73
N ALA A 105 -7.91 6.26 -8.28
CA ALA A 105 -8.51 7.38 -7.55
C ALA A 105 -9.21 8.33 -8.53
N SER A 106 -10.03 9.21 -7.96
CA SER A 106 -10.59 10.35 -8.67
C SER A 106 -10.45 11.62 -7.84
N ILE A 107 -10.40 12.74 -8.54
CA ILE A 107 -10.44 14.07 -7.93
C ILE A 107 -11.41 14.96 -8.69
N ILE A 108 -12.07 15.85 -7.97
CA ILE A 108 -12.92 16.88 -8.56
C ILE A 108 -12.04 18.04 -9.00
N ILE A 109 -12.27 18.54 -10.21
CA ILE A 109 -11.64 19.75 -10.73
C ILE A 109 -12.25 20.94 -9.98
N GLN A 110 -11.41 21.69 -9.28
CA GLN A 110 -11.88 22.79 -8.43
C GLN A 110 -12.49 23.92 -9.26
N VAL A 111 -13.66 24.38 -8.83
CA VAL A 111 -14.34 25.56 -9.36
C VAL A 111 -14.28 26.72 -8.36
N ASP A 112 -14.62 27.91 -8.84
CA ASP A 112 -14.78 29.09 -8.01
C ASP A 112 -15.93 28.95 -7.01
N LYS A 113 -15.82 29.73 -5.93
CA LYS A 113 -16.82 29.76 -4.87
C LYS A 113 -18.19 30.07 -5.48
N VAL A 114 -19.19 29.31 -5.05
CA VAL A 114 -20.59 29.56 -5.39
C VAL A 114 -20.97 31.01 -5.06
N PRO A 115 -21.54 31.78 -6.00
CA PRO A 115 -22.07 33.12 -5.77
C PRO A 115 -23.16 33.12 -4.67
N ASP A 116 -23.22 34.20 -3.87
CA ASP A 116 -24.10 34.25 -2.71
C ASP A 116 -25.60 34.23 -3.11
N GLU A 117 -25.93 34.65 -4.33
CA GLU A 117 -27.29 34.67 -4.88
C GLU A 117 -27.87 33.27 -5.06
N ILE A 118 -27.04 32.30 -5.45
CA ILE A 118 -27.46 30.92 -5.73
C ILE A 118 -27.18 29.97 -4.56
N LYS A 119 -26.58 30.46 -3.46
CA LYS A 119 -26.11 29.67 -2.32
C LYS A 119 -27.21 28.85 -1.62
N ASN A 120 -28.44 29.35 -1.63
CA ASN A 120 -29.59 28.67 -1.03
C ASN A 120 -30.32 27.75 -2.04
N ASN A 121 -29.96 27.79 -3.32
CA ASN A 121 -30.54 26.94 -4.36
C ASN A 121 -29.63 25.74 -4.65
N SER A 122 -29.98 24.58 -4.08
CA SER A 122 -29.23 23.32 -4.23
C SER A 122 -29.00 22.92 -5.69
N LYS A 123 -29.99 23.12 -6.57
CA LYS A 123 -29.88 22.77 -7.99
C LYS A 123 -28.89 23.69 -8.72
N ALA A 124 -29.00 24.99 -8.50
CA ALA A 124 -28.08 25.97 -9.09
C ALA A 124 -26.65 25.79 -8.59
N ARG A 125 -26.47 25.44 -7.31
CA ARG A 125 -25.16 25.09 -6.73
C ARG A 125 -24.49 23.90 -7.40
N ASN A 126 -25.24 22.84 -7.67
CA ASN A 126 -24.71 21.65 -8.31
C ASN A 126 -24.33 21.94 -9.77
N ILE A 127 -25.14 22.72 -10.49
CA ILE A 127 -24.81 23.17 -11.85
C ILE A 127 -23.53 24.00 -11.84
N HIS A 128 -23.38 24.95 -10.89
CA HIS A 128 -22.17 25.75 -10.73
C HIS A 128 -20.92 24.88 -10.50
N ALA A 129 -21.05 23.85 -9.65
CA ALA A 129 -19.98 22.93 -9.30
C ALA A 129 -19.55 21.97 -10.43
N LEU A 130 -20.39 21.80 -11.45
CA LEU A 130 -20.12 20.93 -12.60
C LEU A 130 -19.77 21.69 -13.87
N SER A 131 -19.94 23.02 -13.88
CA SER A 131 -19.68 23.83 -15.07
C SER A 131 -18.17 24.06 -15.28
N PRO A 132 -17.62 23.69 -16.45
CA PRO A 132 -16.23 23.99 -16.80
C PRO A 132 -15.92 25.50 -16.84
N GLU A 133 -16.92 26.35 -17.05
CA GLU A 133 -16.78 27.81 -17.10
C GLU A 133 -16.36 28.40 -15.75
N ASN A 134 -16.71 27.71 -14.65
CA ASN A 134 -16.38 28.14 -13.29
C ASN A 134 -15.05 27.57 -12.79
N LYS A 135 -14.28 26.88 -13.64
CA LYS A 135 -13.04 26.22 -13.27
C LYS A 135 -12.01 27.24 -12.79
N LYS A 136 -11.36 26.97 -11.66
CA LYS A 136 -10.20 27.75 -11.21
C LYS A 136 -9.02 27.56 -12.17
N PRO A 137 -8.31 28.64 -12.57
CA PRO A 137 -7.19 28.54 -13.51
C PRO A 137 -6.12 27.52 -13.10
N ASN A 138 -5.75 27.47 -11.82
CA ASN A 138 -4.74 26.57 -11.26
C ASN A 138 -5.32 25.24 -10.72
N ALA A 139 -6.59 24.91 -11.03
CA ALA A 139 -7.26 23.73 -10.48
C ALA A 139 -6.54 22.43 -10.80
N LEU A 140 -6.06 22.28 -12.04
CA LEU A 140 -5.37 21.06 -12.47
C LEU A 140 -3.93 21.01 -11.96
N ASP A 141 -3.24 22.14 -11.81
CA ASP A 141 -1.89 22.17 -11.26
C ASP A 141 -1.87 21.66 -9.81
N MET A 142 -2.91 21.99 -9.03
CA MET A 142 -3.08 21.48 -7.67
C MET A 142 -3.66 20.06 -7.64
N GLY A 143 -4.63 19.78 -8.52
CA GLY A 143 -5.35 18.52 -8.54
C GLY A 143 -4.50 17.36 -9.06
N PHE A 144 -3.84 17.53 -10.19
CA PHE A 144 -3.21 16.42 -10.91
C PHE A 144 -2.09 15.71 -10.11
N PRO A 145 -1.20 16.41 -9.39
CA PRO A 145 -0.26 15.76 -8.47
C PRO A 145 -0.96 15.01 -7.33
N LYS A 146 -2.05 15.59 -6.79
CA LYS A 146 -2.87 14.93 -5.77
C LYS A 146 -3.51 13.65 -6.30
N LEU A 147 -3.99 13.63 -7.55
CA LEU A 147 -4.54 12.43 -8.17
C LEU A 147 -3.52 11.30 -8.18
N LYS A 148 -2.28 11.59 -8.62
CA LYS A 148 -1.20 10.59 -8.62
C LYS A 148 -0.92 10.09 -7.20
N ALA A 149 -0.84 10.98 -6.22
CA ALA A 149 -0.64 10.61 -4.82
C ALA A 149 -1.75 9.69 -4.28
N GLU A 150 -3.03 10.00 -4.56
CA GLU A 150 -4.14 9.15 -4.13
C GLU A 150 -4.13 7.78 -4.83
N CYS A 151 -3.75 7.72 -6.10
CA CYS A 151 -3.55 6.43 -6.78
C CYS A 151 -2.43 5.62 -6.12
N THR A 152 -1.29 6.24 -5.79
CA THR A 152 -0.18 5.56 -5.07
C THR A 152 -0.62 5.05 -3.71
N LYS A 153 -1.32 5.88 -2.93
CA LYS A 153 -1.88 5.49 -1.61
C LYS A 153 -2.80 4.28 -1.74
N ASN A 154 -3.71 4.30 -2.70
CA ASN A 154 -4.64 3.19 -2.93
C ASN A 154 -3.91 1.90 -3.34
N ALA A 155 -2.91 1.99 -4.21
CA ALA A 155 -2.08 0.84 -4.58
C ALA A 155 -1.36 0.27 -3.34
N ALA A 156 -0.75 1.12 -2.51
CA ALA A 156 -0.01 0.72 -1.32
C ALA A 156 -0.89 0.03 -0.27
N GLN A 157 -2.14 0.47 -0.08
CA GLN A 157 -3.10 -0.19 0.82
C GLN A 157 -3.30 -1.69 0.50
N SER A 158 -3.15 -2.07 -0.76
CA SER A 158 -3.25 -3.47 -1.16
C SER A 158 -2.01 -4.32 -0.80
N LEU A 159 -0.91 -3.72 -0.32
CA LEU A 159 0.28 -4.42 0.17
C LEU A 159 0.14 -4.87 1.64
N GLY A 160 -0.41 -4.03 2.51
CA GLY A 160 -0.51 -4.34 3.94
C GLY A 160 -1.33 -3.35 4.76
N LYS A 161 -1.65 -3.75 5.99
CA LYS A 161 -2.30 -2.87 6.98
C LYS A 161 -1.45 -1.66 7.34
N VAL A 162 -0.13 -1.80 7.30
CA VAL A 162 0.82 -0.71 7.56
C VAL A 162 0.62 0.47 6.60
N PHE A 163 0.07 0.21 5.40
CA PHE A 163 -0.30 1.22 4.41
C PHE A 163 -1.76 1.68 4.49
N GLY A 164 -2.49 1.29 5.54
CA GLY A 164 -3.85 1.75 5.82
C GLY A 164 -4.97 0.91 5.23
N ARG A 165 -4.73 -0.37 4.87
CA ARG A 165 -5.74 -1.29 4.30
C ARG A 165 -7.05 -1.36 5.11
N ASP A 166 -6.92 -1.31 6.43
CA ASP A 166 -8.02 -1.56 7.38
C ASP A 166 -8.45 -0.31 8.16
N LEU A 167 -7.85 0.85 7.84
CA LEU A 167 -7.98 2.10 8.59
C LEU A 167 -9.44 2.55 8.80
N ASN A 168 -10.32 2.21 7.86
CA ASN A 168 -11.75 2.58 7.86
C ASN A 168 -12.69 1.36 7.94
N ARG A 169 -12.20 0.18 8.35
CA ARG A 169 -13.00 -1.05 8.45
C ARG A 169 -13.59 -1.28 9.85
N GLY A 170 -13.10 -0.58 10.87
CA GLY A 170 -13.56 -0.71 12.25
C GLY A 170 -13.38 -2.14 12.78
N GLU A 171 -14.34 -2.61 13.59
CA GLU A 171 -14.35 -3.97 14.17
C GLU A 171 -14.48 -5.10 13.13
N LYS A 172 -14.76 -4.77 11.87
CA LYS A 172 -14.87 -5.74 10.76
C LYS A 172 -13.51 -6.04 10.10
N ALA A 173 -12.43 -5.46 10.61
CA ALA A 173 -11.08 -5.75 10.12
C ALA A 173 -10.69 -7.20 10.48
N ASP A 174 -10.20 -7.95 9.50
CA ASP A 174 -9.72 -9.32 9.71
C ASP A 174 -8.37 -9.31 10.46
N ILE A 175 -8.02 -10.38 11.17
CA ILE A 175 -6.76 -10.48 11.91
C ILE A 175 -5.84 -11.44 11.18
N PHE A 176 -4.62 -10.97 10.87
CA PHE A 176 -3.63 -11.83 10.26
C PHE A 176 -3.23 -12.97 11.21
N ASN A 177 -3.48 -14.21 10.80
CA ASN A 177 -3.14 -15.41 11.56
C ASN A 177 -1.97 -16.14 10.89
N PRO A 178 -0.75 -16.09 11.47
CA PRO A 178 0.41 -16.79 10.93
C PRO A 178 0.19 -18.31 10.93
N LEU A 179 0.57 -18.98 9.84
CA LEU A 179 0.39 -20.43 9.67
C LEU A 179 1.51 -21.25 10.34
N LEU A 180 2.74 -20.73 10.33
CA LEU A 180 3.90 -21.38 10.96
C LEU A 180 3.97 -20.98 12.44
N LYS A 181 4.05 -21.98 13.32
CA LYS A 181 4.11 -21.79 14.78
C LYS A 181 5.46 -21.23 15.24
N LYS A 182 5.46 -20.52 16.38
CA LYS A 182 6.67 -19.95 16.98
C LYS A 182 7.70 -20.99 17.44
N GLU A 183 7.32 -22.26 17.65
CA GLU A 183 8.25 -23.31 18.07
C GLU A 183 9.32 -23.61 17.00
N ALA A 184 8.97 -23.58 15.71
CA ALA A 184 9.91 -23.76 14.59
C ALA A 184 10.98 -22.65 14.48
N LEU A 185 10.74 -21.48 15.09
CA LEU A 185 11.69 -20.37 15.17
C LEU A 185 12.74 -20.55 16.28
N LYS A 186 12.43 -21.29 17.35
CA LYS A 186 13.32 -21.46 18.51
C LYS A 186 14.37 -22.55 18.30
N GLU A 187 14.00 -23.67 17.67
CA GLU A 187 14.90 -24.81 17.46
C GLU A 187 16.16 -24.44 16.65
N LYS A 188 16.04 -23.53 15.67
CA LYS A 188 17.19 -23.06 14.88
C LYS A 188 18.24 -22.27 15.68
N ASN A 189 17.86 -21.49 16.70
CA ASN A 189 18.81 -20.71 17.50
C ASN A 189 19.63 -21.56 18.48
N THR A 190 19.13 -22.76 18.80
CA THR A 190 19.81 -23.74 19.66
C THR A 190 20.81 -24.60 18.90
N ILE A 191 20.60 -24.86 17.60
CA ILE A 191 21.48 -25.72 16.78
C ILE A 191 22.76 -24.98 16.32
N THR A 192 22.74 -23.64 16.27
CA THR A 192 23.87 -22.82 15.80
C THR A 192 24.81 -22.30 16.90
N LYS A 193 24.66 -22.74 18.16
CA LYS A 193 25.70 -22.51 19.17
C LYS A 193 26.64 -23.71 19.17
N PRO A 194 27.85 -23.64 18.56
CA PRO A 194 28.87 -24.63 18.84
C PRO A 194 29.25 -24.50 20.32
N GLU A 195 29.15 -25.61 21.06
CA GLU A 195 29.82 -25.73 22.35
C GLU A 195 31.32 -25.55 22.09
N MET A 196 31.89 -24.44 22.57
CA MET A 196 33.34 -24.28 22.59
C MET A 196 33.90 -25.13 23.74
N PRO A 197 34.91 -25.98 23.48
CA PRO A 197 35.67 -26.65 24.52
C PRO A 197 36.51 -25.66 25.36
#